data_AF-A0A8T5SBJ1-F1
#
_entry.id   AF-A0A8T5SBJ1-F1
#
_cell.length_a   1.000
_cell.length_b   1.000
_cell.length_c   1.000
_cell.angle_alpha   90.00
_cell.angle_beta   90.00
_cell.angle_gamma   90.00
#
_symmetry.space_group_name_H-M   'P 1'
#
loop_
_entity.id
_entity.type
_entity.pdbx_description
1 polymer ?
#
loop_
_entity_poly.entity_id
_entity_poly.type
_entity_poly.pdbx_seq_one_letter_code
_entity_poly.pdbx_strand_id
1 'polypeptide(L)' 'MPLRFNFCPHCQRKIVFKIEMEDIDSSQYPAPVYIMCNFCNKLSTFYVDSLLRISYKELEKKPGGITTIQTE' A
#
# COMPACT_ATOMS: atom_id res chain seq x y z
N MET A 1 7.94 -0.76 17.50
CA MET A 1 6.92 -1.84 17.34
C MET A 1 6.60 -1.92 15.86
N PRO A 2 6.63 -3.09 15.20
CA PRO A 2 6.35 -3.14 13.78
C PRO A 2 4.90 -2.71 13.55
N LEU A 3 4.70 -1.68 12.72
CA LEU A 3 3.38 -1.23 12.26
C LEU A 3 2.67 -2.45 11.69
N ARG A 4 1.63 -2.93 12.39
CA ARG A 4 0.80 -4.03 11.88
C ARG A 4 0.13 -3.49 10.61
N PHE A 5 0.43 -4.12 9.47
CA PHE A 5 -0.05 -3.74 8.13
C PHE A 5 -1.59 -3.69 8.00
N ASN A 6 -2.28 -4.19 9.01
CA ASN A 6 -3.72 -4.26 9.15
C ASN A 6 -4.33 -2.94 9.65
N PHE A 7 -3.55 -1.87 9.83
CA PHE A 7 -4.03 -0.59 10.33
C PHE A 7 -3.61 0.56 9.42
N CYS A 8 -4.53 1.50 9.19
CA CYS A 8 -4.23 2.72 8.47
C CYS A 8 -3.23 3.56 9.28
N PRO A 9 -2.10 3.99 8.69
CA PRO A 9 -1.11 4.79 9.40
C PRO A 9 -1.61 6.17 9.80
N HIS A 10 -2.71 6.65 9.20
CA HIS A 10 -3.25 7.97 9.47
C HIS A 10 -4.34 8.01 10.54
N CYS A 11 -5.28 7.06 10.50
CA CYS A 11 -6.42 7.04 11.43
C CYS A 11 -6.37 5.88 12.42
N GLN A 12 -5.33 5.03 12.33
CA GLN A 12 -5.12 3.84 13.17
C GLN A 12 -6.32 2.87 13.19
N ARG A 13 -7.25 3.00 12.24
CA ARG A 13 -8.34 2.04 12.06
C ARG A 13 -7.84 0.81 11.37
N LYS A 14 -8.43 -0.32 11.72
CA LYS A 14 -8.17 -1.58 11.02
C LYS A 14 -8.61 -1.43 9.56
N ILE A 15 -7.73 -1.77 8.62
CA ILE A 15 -8.00 -1.79 7.19
C ILE A 15 -7.66 -3.17 6.65
N VAL A 16 -8.48 -3.66 5.73
CA VAL A 16 -8.20 -4.86 4.96
C VAL A 16 -8.11 -4.47 3.50
N PHE A 17 -7.09 -4.99 2.83
CA PHE A 17 -6.89 -4.80 1.39
C PHE A 17 -6.27 -6.05 0.81
N LYS A 18 -6.51 -6.28 -0.48
CA LYS A 18 -5.92 -7.36 -1.26
C LYS A 18 -5.10 -6.72 -2.36
N ILE A 19 -3.85 -7.17 -2.52
CA ILE A 19 -2.98 -6.75 -3.62
C ILE A 19 -2.93 -7.92 -4.59
N GLU A 20 -3.35 -7.70 -5.83
CA GLU A 20 -3.24 -8.68 -6.90
C GLU A 20 -2.00 -8.41 -7.77
N MET A 21 -1.56 -9.38 -8.57
CA MET A 21 -0.37 -9.19 -9.42
C MET A 21 -0.55 -8.05 -10.44
N GLU A 22 -1.80 -7.77 -10.82
CA GLU A 22 -2.17 -6.67 -11.72
C GLU A 22 -1.96 -5.28 -11.10
N ASP A 23 -1.99 -5.19 -9.77
CA ASP A 23 -1.74 -3.95 -9.03
C ASP A 23 -0.24 -3.64 -8.87
N ILE A 24 0.62 -4.59 -9.25
CA ILE A 24 2.07 -4.54 -9.02
C ILE A 24 2.77 -4.31 -10.37
N ASP A 25 3.58 -3.25 -10.43
CA ASP A 25 4.51 -3.09 -11.56
C ASP A 25 5.68 -4.08 -11.43
N SER A 26 5.51 -5.25 -12.03
CA SER A 26 6.56 -6.28 -12.09
C SER A 26 7.81 -5.82 -12.86
N SER A 27 7.76 -4.70 -13.58
CA SER A 27 8.90 -4.10 -14.27
C SER A 27 9.82 -3.32 -13.32
N GLN A 28 9.33 -2.95 -12.13
CA GLN A 28 10.06 -2.10 -11.19
C GLN A 28 9.93 -2.62 -9.75
N TYR A 29 11.03 -3.12 -9.19
CA TYR A 29 11.11 -3.49 -7.77
C TYR A 29 12.00 -2.53 -6.97
N PRO A 30 11.62 -2.14 -5.74
CA PRO A 30 10.34 -2.45 -5.08
C PRO A 30 9.18 -1.67 -5.70
N ALA A 31 8.11 -2.38 -6.05
CA ALA A 31 6.96 -1.86 -6.77
C ALA A 31 6.05 -1.07 -5.81
N PRO A 32 5.83 0.24 -6.04
CA PRO A 32 4.92 1.02 -5.22
C PRO A 32 3.45 0.63 -5.49
N VAL A 33 2.70 0.38 -4.42
CA VAL A 33 1.26 0.12 -4.43
C VAL A 33 0.59 1.16 -3.56
N TYR A 34 -0.37 1.90 -4.10
CA TYR A 34 -1.09 2.90 -3.32
C TYR A 34 -2.32 2.29 -2.70
N ILE A 35 -2.52 2.55 -1.41
CA ILE A 35 -3.68 2.07 -0.67
C ILE A 35 -4.40 3.29 -0.09
N MET A 36 -5.66 3.47 -0.48
CA MET A 36 -6.52 4.53 0.00
C MET A 36 -7.43 4.01 1.09
N CYS A 37 -7.36 4.62 2.27
CA CYS A 37 -8.21 4.23 3.39
C CYS A 37 -9.61 4.84 3.24
N ASN A 38 -10.67 4.01 3.17
CA ASN A 38 -12.06 4.48 3.06
C ASN A 38 -12.54 5.32 4.26
N PHE A 39 -11.92 5.18 5.43
CA PHE A 39 -12.33 5.92 6.63
C PHE A 39 -11.80 7.35 6.69
N CYS A 40 -10.56 7.57 6.26
CA CYS A 40 -9.92 8.89 6.33
C CYS A 40 -9.65 9.50 4.96
N ASN A 41 -9.96 8.79 3.88
CA ASN A 41 -9.66 9.15 2.49
C ASN A 41 -8.19 9.56 2.27
N LYS A 42 -7.28 9.05 3.11
CA LYS A 42 -5.85 9.29 2.97
C LYS A 42 -5.20 8.12 2.25
N LEU A 43 -4.24 8.48 1.41
CA LEU A 43 -3.47 7.56 0.60
C LEU A 43 -2.16 7.23 1.31
N SER A 44 -1.83 5.95 1.32
CA SER A 44 -0.59 5.42 1.87
C SER A 44 0.13 4.62 0.80
N THR A 45 1.45 4.80 0.69
CA THR A 45 2.26 4.09 -0.29
C THR A 45 2.92 2.89 0.37
N PHE A 46 2.60 1.72 -0.14
CA PHE A 46 3.21 0.46 0.21
C PHE A 46 4.17 0.05 -0.90
N TYR A 47 5.14 -0.78 -0.56
CA TYR A 47 6.14 -1.27 -1.51
C TYR A 47 6.12 -2.79 -1.48
N VAL A 48 5.98 -3.39 -2.66
CA VAL A 48 6.03 -4.83 -2.84
C VAL A 48 7.38 -5.19 -3.46
N ASP A 49 8.15 -6.04 -2.78
CA ASP A 49 9.40 -6.56 -3.30
C ASP A 49 9.15 -7.75 -4.27
N SER A 50 10.19 -8.15 -5.00
CA SER A 50 10.25 -9.31 -5.89
C SER A 50 9.80 -10.63 -5.23
N LEU A 51 9.96 -10.74 -3.91
CA LEU A 51 9.48 -11.87 -3.10
C LEU A 51 8.04 -11.70 -2.59
N LEU A 52 7.27 -10.76 -3.16
CA LEU A 52 5.91 -10.39 -2.77
C LEU A 52 5.80 -9.94 -1.30
N ARG A 53 6.90 -9.44 -0.73
CA ARG A 53 6.92 -8.91 0.64
C ARG A 53 6.49 -7.46 0.63
N ILE A 54 5.53 -7.13 1.49
CA ILE A 54 4.99 -5.78 1.61
C ILE A 54 5.77 -5.02 2.70
N SER A 55 6.30 -3.85 2.34
CA SER A 55 6.91 -2.91 3.27
C SER A 55 6.18 -1.58 3.21
N TYR A 56 5.83 -1.04 4.37
CA TYR A 56 5.31 0.31 4.49
C TYR A 56 6.49 1.27 4.53
N LYS A 57 6.54 2.27 3.64
CA LYS A 57 7.69 3.19 3.59
C LYS A 57 7.29 4.66 3.75
N GLU A 58 6.25 5.15 3.06
CA GLU A 58 6.00 6.61 3.01
C GLU A 58 4.51 6.98 2.86
N LEU A 59 4.20 8.20 3.33
CA LEU A 59 2.88 8.85 3.32
C LEU A 59 2.60 9.62 2.02
N GLU A 60 3.48 9.52 1.02
CA GLU A 60 3.45 10.34 -0.21
C GLU A 60 3.39 9.49 -1.48
N LYS A 61 2.71 9.99 -2.52
CA LYS A 61 2.65 9.36 -3.85
C LYS A 61 4.02 9.50 -4.53
N LYS A 62 4.80 8.42 -4.58
CA LYS A 62 5.99 8.36 -5.46
C LYS A 62 5.60 7.87 -6.85
N PRO A 63 6.14 8.42 -7.94
CA PRO A 63 5.85 7.94 -9.30
C PRO A 63 6.22 6.46 -9.45
N GLY A 64 5.37 5.68 -10.14
CA GLY A 64 5.60 4.26 -10.46
C GLY A 64 4.51 3.29 -9.99
N GLY A 65 3.49 3.74 -9.24
CA GLY A 65 2.40 2.85 -8.85
C GLY A 65 1.34 2.78 -9.92
N ILE A 66 0.91 1.57 -10.27
CA ILE A 66 -0.06 1.33 -11.35
C ILE A 66 -1.47 1.71 -10.91
N THR A 67 -1.87 1.25 -9.72
CA THR A 67 -3.26 1.32 -9.25
C THR A 67 -3.34 1.80 -7.81
N THR A 68 -4.45 2.47 -7.48
CA THR A 68 -4.81 2.79 -6.10
C THR A 68 -5.88 1.82 -5.61
N ILE A 69 -5.52 0.99 -4.63
CA ILE A 69 -6.41 0.01 -4.02
C ILE A 69 -7.21 0.69 -2.90
N GLN A 70 -8.53 0.51 -2.89
CA GLN A 70 -9.37 0.98 -1.79
C GLN A 70 -9.46 -0.08 -0.70
N THR A 71 -9.37 0.34 0.57
CA THR A 71 -9.52 -0.57 1.72
C THR A 71 -10.99 -0.77 2.07
N GLU A 72 -11.40 -1.99 2.42
CA GLU A 72 -12.70 -2.28 3.04
C GLU A 72 -12.69 -2.02 4.56
#